data_AF-A0A1U6JBR5-F1
#
_entry.id   AF-A0A1U6JBR5-F1
#
_cell.length_a   1.000
_cell.length_b   1.000
_cell.length_c   1.000
_cell.angle_alpha   90.00
_cell.angle_beta   90.00
_cell.angle_gamma   90.00
#
_symmetry.space_group_name_H-M   'P 1'
#
loop_
_entity.id
_entity.type
_entity.pdbx_description
1 polymer ?
#
loop_
_entity_poly.entity_id
_entity_poly.type
_entity_poly.pdbx_seq_one_letter_code
_entity_poly.pdbx_strand_id
1 'polypeptide(L)'
;MKKKLTFILLLTSLLFLFISCNKASIDSENQKVTIEKPIINNESSSTKGNNNVEKSSKAEKKPTTPTPEIKNRDVRLYYYDVNLDKLVYLDTVIEIKDKAVATAIVNALKSPSNNKITPAISSKINIKSASVDLDNDLIRIDFTDNFVKEQNLGSGPEAMTLQAIVNTLGYNFNVNKVKITLGGKPYNSGHFSYNENEYIPVNYNDCVEFK
;
A
#
# COMPACT_ATOMS: atom_id res chain seq x y z
N MET A 1 22.88 -26.01 -50.99
CA MET A 1 21.84 -24.97 -50.76
C MET A 1 22.54 -23.68 -50.40
N LYS A 2 22.46 -22.65 -51.25
CA LYS A 2 23.20 -21.39 -51.11
C LYS A 2 22.41 -20.43 -50.21
N LYS A 3 23.04 -20.00 -49.11
CA LYS A 3 22.53 -19.00 -48.17
C LYS A 3 22.50 -17.62 -48.85
N LYS A 4 21.42 -16.86 -48.68
CA LYS A 4 21.41 -15.42 -48.95
C LYS A 4 20.89 -14.71 -47.72
N LEU A 5 21.81 -14.00 -47.07
CA LEU A 5 21.59 -13.10 -45.93
C LEU A 5 21.41 -11.70 -46.52
N THR A 6 20.22 -11.11 -46.35
CA THR A 6 19.99 -9.70 -46.69
C THR A 6 19.82 -8.90 -45.40
N PHE A 7 20.81 -8.07 -45.13
CA PHE A 7 20.86 -7.07 -44.08
C PHE A 7 20.09 -5.83 -44.57
N ILE A 8 19.01 -5.42 -43.90
CA ILE A 8 18.34 -4.15 -44.17
C ILE A 8 18.50 -3.27 -42.93
N LEU A 9 19.45 -2.34 -43.04
CA LEU A 9 19.68 -1.22 -42.15
C LEU A 9 18.71 -0.11 -42.57
N LEU A 10 17.68 0.19 -41.77
CA LEU A 10 16.85 1.37 -41.96
C LEU A 10 17.05 2.33 -40.79
N LEU A 11 17.95 3.27 -41.03
CA LEU A 11 18.27 4.42 -40.20
C LEU A 11 17.31 5.55 -40.57
N THR A 12 16.29 5.83 -39.75
CA THR A 12 15.55 7.10 -39.85
C THR A 12 15.38 7.70 -38.48
N SER A 13 16.35 8.57 -38.16
CA SER A 13 16.26 9.74 -37.31
C SER A 13 14.86 10.36 -37.32
N LEU A 14 14.26 10.51 -36.14
CA LEU A 14 13.21 11.50 -35.92
C LEU A 14 13.46 12.16 -34.56
N LEU A 15 14.31 13.19 -34.59
CA LEU A 15 14.34 14.22 -33.54
C LEU A 15 13.03 15.00 -33.60
N PHE A 16 12.18 14.84 -32.59
CA PHE A 16 11.21 15.87 -32.23
C PHE A 16 11.57 16.41 -30.85
N LEU A 17 12.43 17.42 -30.84
CA LEU A 17 12.55 18.36 -29.74
C LEU A 17 11.56 19.49 -30.01
N PHE A 18 10.44 19.50 -29.30
CA PHE A 18 9.69 20.73 -29.08
C PHE A 18 9.92 21.19 -27.65
N ILE A 19 10.83 22.15 -27.55
CA ILE A 19 11.03 23.04 -26.42
C ILE A 19 9.77 23.91 -26.34
N SER A 20 9.00 23.78 -25.26
CA SER A 20 8.03 24.79 -24.85
C SER A 20 8.49 25.39 -23.52
N CYS A 21 9.28 26.45 -23.61
CA CYS A 21 9.35 27.45 -22.55
C CYS A 21 8.13 28.36 -22.69
N ASN A 22 7.32 28.49 -21.65
CA ASN A 22 6.61 29.73 -21.42
C ASN A 22 6.89 30.19 -19.99
N LYS A 23 7.63 31.30 -19.91
CA LYS A 23 7.89 32.05 -18.69
C LYS A 23 7.13 33.35 -18.85
N ALA A 24 6.06 33.52 -18.07
CA ALA A 24 5.48 34.81 -17.79
C ALA A 24 5.40 34.94 -16.27
N SER A 25 6.31 35.74 -15.74
CA SER A 25 6.28 36.33 -14.41
C SER A 25 5.47 37.61 -14.47
N ILE A 26 4.49 37.78 -13.58
CA ILE A 26 4.07 39.09 -13.07
C ILE A 26 3.84 38.95 -11.57
N ASP A 27 4.61 39.74 -10.83
CA ASP A 27 4.51 40.04 -9.41
C ASP A 27 3.21 40.78 -9.07
N SER A 28 2.72 40.65 -7.84
CA SER A 28 2.29 41.81 -7.05
C SER A 28 2.05 41.46 -5.58
N GLU A 29 2.91 42.06 -4.75
CA GLU A 29 2.64 42.71 -3.46
C GLU A 29 1.33 42.45 -2.70
N ASN A 30 1.53 42.01 -1.45
CA ASN A 30 1.24 42.76 -0.23
C ASN A 30 -0.21 43.27 0.00
N GLN A 31 -0.92 42.65 0.96
CA GLN A 31 -1.47 43.45 2.05
C GLN A 31 -1.70 42.66 3.35
N LYS A 32 -0.98 43.10 4.37
CA LYS A 32 -1.19 42.92 5.80
C LYS A 32 -2.53 43.53 6.24
N VAL A 33 -3.35 42.77 6.97
CA VAL A 33 -4.27 43.33 7.98
C VAL A 33 -4.21 42.47 9.25
N THR A 34 -3.79 43.13 10.32
CA THR A 34 -3.80 42.70 11.73
C THR A 34 -5.15 43.10 12.35
N ILE A 35 -5.38 42.65 13.60
CA ILE A 35 -6.37 43.11 14.62
C ILE A 35 -7.57 42.13 14.74
N GLU A 36 -7.93 41.52 15.88
CA GLU A 36 -7.45 41.46 17.27
C GLU A 36 -8.09 40.24 17.97
N LYS A 37 -7.49 39.80 19.08
CA LYS A 37 -8.08 38.85 20.06
C LYS A 37 -9.11 39.54 20.95
N PRO A 38 -9.93 38.77 21.69
CA PRO A 38 -9.80 38.84 23.14
C PRO A 38 -9.57 37.46 23.79
N ILE A 39 -8.75 37.51 24.84
CA ILE A 39 -8.45 36.48 25.84
C ILE A 39 -9.42 36.67 27.01
N ILE A 40 -9.85 35.60 27.70
CA ILE A 40 -9.91 35.53 29.17
C ILE A 40 -9.76 34.05 29.58
N ASN A 41 -8.85 33.85 30.53
CA ASN A 41 -8.41 32.61 31.17
C ASN A 41 -9.33 32.24 32.36
N ASN A 42 -9.19 31.03 32.93
CA ASN A 42 -8.66 30.83 34.30
C ASN A 42 -8.70 29.36 34.77
N GLU A 43 -7.54 28.95 35.31
CA GLU A 43 -7.18 27.91 36.32
C GLU A 43 -8.22 27.69 37.45
N SER A 44 -8.18 26.73 38.38
CA SER A 44 -7.44 25.48 38.73
C SER A 44 -8.02 24.98 40.08
N SER A 45 -7.82 23.71 40.41
CA SER A 45 -7.64 23.12 41.77
C SER A 45 -8.82 22.87 42.75
N SER A 46 -8.95 21.57 43.13
CA SER A 46 -9.20 20.93 44.46
C SER A 46 -9.99 21.66 45.58
N THR A 47 -10.84 21.02 46.42
CA THR A 47 -10.54 19.91 47.36
C THR A 47 -11.79 19.43 48.16
N LYS A 48 -11.82 18.13 48.54
CA LYS A 48 -12.25 17.49 49.82
C LYS A 48 -13.72 17.40 50.33
N GLY A 49 -14.15 16.13 50.47
CA GLY A 49 -14.89 15.50 51.61
C GLY A 49 -16.42 15.72 51.67
N ASN A 50 -17.28 14.76 52.04
CA ASN A 50 -17.10 13.60 52.91
C ASN A 50 -18.21 12.54 52.65
N ASN A 51 -17.97 11.33 53.14
CA ASN A 51 -18.71 10.09 52.91
C ASN A 51 -20.17 10.08 53.42
N ASN A 52 -21.04 9.31 52.75
CA ASN A 52 -21.99 8.44 53.43
C ASN A 52 -22.27 7.17 52.64
N VAL A 53 -22.17 6.06 53.37
CA VAL A 53 -22.37 4.68 52.94
C VAL A 53 -23.87 4.42 52.83
N GLU A 54 -24.34 4.01 51.66
CA GLU A 54 -25.56 3.21 51.59
C GLU A 54 -25.44 2.11 50.55
N LYS A 55 -25.66 0.90 51.06
CA LYS A 55 -25.49 -0.40 50.47
C LYS A 55 -26.67 -0.66 49.52
N SER A 56 -26.42 -0.73 48.21
CA SER A 56 -27.38 -1.29 47.27
C SER A 56 -26.68 -2.10 46.19
N SER A 57 -27.15 -3.33 46.06
CA SER A 57 -26.69 -4.42 45.20
C SER A 57 -26.54 -3.99 43.73
N LYS A 58 -25.32 -4.04 43.21
CA LYS A 58 -25.06 -3.91 41.77
C LYS A 58 -24.59 -5.26 41.23
N ALA A 59 -25.46 -5.87 40.44
CA ALA A 59 -25.17 -7.07 39.67
C ALA A 59 -23.89 -6.86 38.83
N GLU A 60 -22.97 -7.81 38.97
CA GLU A 60 -21.68 -7.86 38.32
C GLU A 60 -21.87 -8.00 36.81
N LYS A 61 -21.70 -6.89 36.08
CA LYS A 61 -21.74 -6.89 34.61
C LYS A 61 -20.44 -7.51 34.12
N LYS A 62 -20.48 -8.80 33.80
CA LYS A 62 -19.43 -9.55 33.09
C LYS A 62 -18.89 -8.70 31.92
N PRO A 63 -17.56 -8.56 31.76
CA PRO A 63 -16.99 -7.82 30.64
C PRO A 63 -17.45 -8.48 29.35
N THR A 64 -18.26 -7.76 28.57
CA THR A 64 -18.67 -8.19 27.25
C THR A 64 -17.47 -7.91 26.34
N THR A 65 -16.73 -8.96 26.02
CA THR A 65 -15.71 -8.90 24.97
C THR A 65 -16.38 -8.32 23.72
N PRO A 66 -15.86 -7.25 23.11
CA PRO A 66 -16.43 -6.72 21.88
C PRO A 66 -16.40 -7.81 20.82
N THR A 67 -17.57 -8.18 20.29
CA THR A 67 -17.68 -9.09 19.16
C THR A 67 -17.04 -8.41 17.95
N PRO A 68 -16.09 -9.06 17.25
CA PRO A 68 -15.41 -8.44 16.12
C PRO A 68 -16.39 -8.12 15.00
N GLU A 69 -16.27 -6.92 14.42
CA GLU A 69 -17.08 -6.50 13.27
C GLU A 69 -16.52 -7.19 12.01
N ILE A 70 -17.32 -8.08 11.41
CA ILE A 70 -16.96 -8.82 10.19
C ILE A 70 -17.70 -8.20 9.00
N LYS A 71 -16.95 -7.87 7.93
CA LYS A 71 -17.50 -7.36 6.66
C LYS A 71 -16.88 -8.07 5.47
N ASN A 72 -17.71 -8.38 4.48
CA ASN A 72 -17.22 -8.87 3.19
C ASN A 72 -16.84 -7.69 2.29
N ARG A 73 -15.77 -7.86 1.50
CA ARG A 73 -15.31 -6.86 0.54
C ARG A 73 -14.86 -7.53 -0.76
N ASP A 74 -15.32 -7.02 -1.88
CA ASP A 74 -14.79 -7.37 -3.20
C ASP A 74 -13.39 -6.77 -3.36
N VAL A 75 -12.45 -7.60 -3.78
CA VAL A 75 -11.05 -7.22 -4.00
C VAL A 75 -10.51 -7.84 -5.28
N ARG A 76 -9.57 -7.15 -5.91
CA ARG A 76 -8.75 -7.71 -6.99
C ARG A 76 -7.36 -8.05 -6.48
N LEU A 77 -6.94 -9.29 -6.65
CA LEU A 77 -5.63 -9.77 -6.21
C LEU A 77 -4.77 -10.10 -7.43
N TYR A 78 -3.53 -9.63 -7.44
CA TYR A 78 -2.56 -9.87 -8.50
C TYR A 78 -1.51 -10.88 -8.03
N TYR A 79 -1.09 -11.74 -8.95
CA TYR A 79 -0.10 -12.80 -8.72
C TYR A 79 0.85 -12.88 -9.92
N TYR A 80 2.08 -13.33 -9.69
CA TYR A 80 2.99 -13.66 -10.78
C TYR A 80 2.75 -15.10 -11.24
N ASP A 81 2.34 -15.28 -12.49
CA ASP A 81 2.25 -16.59 -13.12
C ASP A 81 3.55 -16.88 -13.88
N VAL A 82 4.34 -17.81 -13.36
CA VAL A 82 5.64 -18.19 -13.90
C VAL A 82 5.57 -18.92 -15.25
N ASN A 83 4.42 -19.53 -15.58
CA ASN A 83 4.25 -20.24 -16.85
C ASN A 83 3.92 -19.26 -17.98
N LEU A 84 3.11 -18.25 -17.68
CA LEU A 84 2.76 -17.18 -18.61
C LEU A 84 3.83 -16.08 -18.67
N ASP A 85 4.72 -16.03 -17.67
CA ASP A 85 5.67 -14.94 -17.42
C ASP A 85 4.96 -13.58 -17.36
N LYS A 86 3.83 -13.53 -16.63
CA LYS A 86 2.95 -12.35 -16.56
C LYS A 86 2.34 -12.19 -15.17
N LEU A 87 1.87 -10.98 -14.89
CA LEU A 87 0.94 -10.77 -13.81
C LEU A 87 -0.46 -11.22 -14.22
N VAL A 88 -1.06 -12.06 -13.39
CA VAL A 88 -2.45 -12.47 -13.51
C VAL A 88 -3.25 -11.85 -12.37
N TYR A 89 -4.53 -11.56 -12.59
CA TYR A 89 -5.41 -11.09 -11.53
C TYR A 89 -6.67 -11.93 -11.41
N LEU A 90 -7.26 -11.93 -10.21
CA LEU A 90 -8.59 -12.48 -9.96
C LEU A 90 -9.38 -11.55 -9.05
N ASP A 91 -10.67 -11.47 -9.29
CA ASP A 91 -11.61 -10.81 -8.39
C ASP A 91 -12.18 -11.83 -7.41
N THR A 92 -12.19 -11.50 -6.12
CA THR A 92 -12.68 -12.38 -5.05
C THR A 92 -13.28 -11.56 -3.92
N VAL A 93 -14.05 -12.23 -3.07
CA VAL A 93 -14.56 -11.65 -1.82
C VAL A 93 -13.65 -12.08 -0.68
N ILE A 94 -13.27 -11.14 0.19
CA ILE A 94 -12.53 -11.42 1.43
C ILE A 94 -13.29 -10.94 2.67
N GLU A 95 -13.07 -11.62 3.79
CA GLU A 95 -13.57 -11.18 5.09
C GLU A 95 -12.60 -10.18 5.73
N ILE A 96 -13.13 -9.02 6.13
CA ILE A 96 -12.43 -7.99 6.90
C ILE A 96 -12.88 -8.09 8.34
N LYS A 97 -11.92 -8.26 9.26
CA LYS A 97 -12.13 -8.24 10.71
C LYS A 97 -11.54 -6.96 11.29
N ASP A 98 -12.27 -6.29 12.18
CA ASP A 98 -11.81 -5.13 12.96
C ASP A 98 -11.20 -4.00 12.11
N LYS A 99 -11.73 -3.80 10.89
CA LYS A 99 -11.30 -2.78 9.93
C LYS A 99 -9.84 -2.92 9.44
N ALA A 100 -9.20 -4.06 9.65
CA ALA A 100 -7.83 -4.34 9.22
C ALA A 100 -7.74 -4.70 7.71
N VAL A 101 -8.16 -3.78 6.83
CA VAL A 101 -8.32 -4.04 5.39
C VAL A 101 -7.01 -4.49 4.71
N ALA A 102 -5.91 -3.77 4.95
CA ALA A 102 -4.61 -4.11 4.34
C ALA A 102 -4.12 -5.49 4.78
N THR A 103 -4.33 -5.83 6.06
CA THR A 103 -3.99 -7.15 6.61
C THR A 103 -4.79 -8.27 5.95
N ALA A 104 -6.09 -8.07 5.77
CA ALA A 104 -6.94 -9.06 5.11
C ALA A 104 -6.53 -9.27 3.64
N ILE A 105 -6.25 -8.19 2.89
CA ILE A 105 -5.78 -8.26 1.50
C ILE A 105 -4.45 -9.03 1.40
N VAL A 106 -3.46 -8.67 2.24
CA VAL A 106 -2.16 -9.36 2.23
C VAL A 106 -2.29 -10.82 2.66
N ASN A 107 -3.21 -11.15 3.58
CA ASN A 107 -3.46 -12.54 3.92
C ASN A 107 -4.07 -13.33 2.76
N ALA A 108 -4.92 -12.70 1.95
CA ALA A 108 -5.45 -13.31 0.72
C ALA A 108 -4.35 -13.53 -0.34
N LEU A 109 -3.31 -12.71 -0.38
CA LEU A 109 -2.12 -12.94 -1.22
C LEU A 109 -1.27 -14.14 -0.75
N LYS A 110 -1.33 -14.51 0.53
CA LYS A 110 -0.65 -15.70 1.09
C LYS A 110 -1.42 -16.99 0.86
N SER A 111 -2.74 -16.89 0.74
CA SER A 111 -3.65 -18.03 0.60
C SER A 111 -4.67 -17.74 -0.50
N PRO A 112 -4.27 -17.85 -1.78
CA PRO A 112 -5.18 -17.65 -2.91
C PRO A 112 -6.40 -18.57 -2.81
N SER A 113 -7.58 -18.06 -3.17
CA SER A 113 -8.82 -18.86 -3.19
C SER A 113 -8.83 -19.94 -4.28
N ASN A 114 -7.99 -19.78 -5.30
CA ASN A 114 -7.79 -20.75 -6.37
C ASN A 114 -6.48 -21.52 -6.20
N ASN A 115 -6.55 -22.85 -6.07
CA ASN A 115 -5.39 -23.72 -5.81
C ASN A 115 -4.40 -23.83 -6.98
N LYS A 116 -4.75 -23.33 -8.17
CA LYS A 116 -3.82 -23.25 -9.32
C LYS A 116 -2.90 -22.04 -9.26
N ILE A 117 -3.17 -21.09 -8.35
CA ILE A 117 -2.39 -19.87 -8.20
C ILE A 117 -1.42 -20.06 -7.04
N THR A 118 -0.14 -19.78 -7.32
CA THR A 118 0.89 -19.79 -6.28
C THR A 118 0.76 -18.53 -5.40
N PRO A 119 0.89 -18.64 -4.07
CA PRO A 119 0.92 -17.47 -3.19
C PRO A 119 1.94 -16.42 -3.64
N ALA A 120 1.53 -15.15 -3.67
CA ALA A 120 2.45 -14.05 -3.94
C ALA A 120 3.34 -13.73 -2.74
N ILE A 121 2.86 -14.04 -1.52
CA ILE A 121 3.56 -13.75 -0.28
C ILE A 121 3.74 -15.02 0.55
N SER A 122 4.96 -15.25 1.04
CA SER A 122 5.24 -16.33 2.00
C SER A 122 4.36 -16.20 3.25
N SER A 123 3.83 -17.32 3.73
CA SER A 123 2.94 -17.35 4.91
C SER A 123 3.58 -16.84 6.19
N LYS A 124 4.92 -16.80 6.25
CA LYS A 124 5.71 -16.34 7.41
C LYS A 124 5.94 -14.83 7.47
N ILE A 125 5.49 -14.09 6.46
CA ILE A 125 5.63 -12.63 6.39
C ILE A 125 4.44 -11.98 7.07
N ASN A 126 4.68 -11.00 7.94
CA ASN A 126 3.61 -10.25 8.60
C ASN A 126 3.65 -8.77 8.24
N ILE A 127 2.52 -8.09 8.42
CA ILE A 127 2.45 -6.63 8.35
C ILE A 127 2.64 -6.07 9.74
N LYS A 128 3.55 -5.11 9.86
CA LYS A 128 3.75 -4.31 11.07
C LYS A 128 2.83 -3.08 11.08
N SER A 129 2.64 -2.42 9.94
CA SER A 129 1.72 -1.30 9.80
C SER A 129 1.31 -1.06 8.36
N ALA A 130 0.18 -0.38 8.16
CA ALA A 130 -0.24 0.14 6.87
C ALA A 130 -0.98 1.47 7.07
N SER A 131 -0.77 2.43 6.17
CA SER A 131 -1.48 3.72 6.17
C SER A 131 -1.77 4.19 4.74
N VAL A 132 -2.96 4.77 4.55
CA VAL A 132 -3.41 5.29 3.26
C VAL A 132 -3.41 6.81 3.32
N ASP A 133 -2.94 7.44 2.25
CA ASP A 133 -2.75 8.86 2.09
C ASP A 133 -3.31 9.22 0.70
N LEU A 134 -4.62 9.48 0.66
CA LEU A 134 -5.35 9.69 -0.59
C LEU A 134 -4.96 11.01 -1.26
N ASP A 135 -4.63 12.04 -0.48
CA ASP A 135 -4.18 13.33 -1.00
C ASP A 135 -2.89 13.20 -1.80
N ASN A 136 -2.01 12.29 -1.37
CA ASN A 136 -0.77 11.97 -2.07
C ASN A 136 -0.88 10.72 -2.94
N ASP A 137 -2.08 10.15 -3.14
CA ASP A 137 -2.29 9.00 -3.99
C ASP A 137 -1.37 7.81 -3.64
N LEU A 138 -1.26 7.52 -2.33
CA LEU A 138 -0.23 6.63 -1.77
C LEU A 138 -0.77 5.72 -0.67
N ILE A 139 -0.37 4.46 -0.69
CA ILE A 139 -0.42 3.57 0.48
C ILE A 139 1.01 3.22 0.93
N ARG A 140 1.24 3.29 2.23
CA ARG A 140 2.49 2.85 2.88
C ARG A 140 2.22 1.53 3.59
N ILE A 141 3.09 0.55 3.41
CA ILE A 141 3.01 -0.75 4.07
C ILE A 141 4.38 -1.16 4.61
N ASP A 142 4.42 -1.53 5.90
CA ASP A 142 5.61 -2.04 6.57
C ASP A 142 5.44 -3.54 6.81
N PHE A 143 6.27 -4.35 6.18
CA PHE A 143 6.35 -5.78 6.45
C PHE A 143 7.39 -6.08 7.53
N THR A 144 7.39 -7.31 8.04
CA THR A 144 8.49 -7.84 8.84
C THR A 144 9.79 -7.91 8.05
N ASP A 145 10.92 -7.75 8.73
CA ASP A 145 12.27 -7.74 8.16
C ASP A 145 12.68 -9.08 7.50
N ASN A 146 12.00 -10.18 7.86
CA ASN A 146 12.18 -11.48 7.24
C ASN A 146 11.64 -11.58 5.79
N PHE A 147 11.01 -10.54 5.23
CA PHE A 147 10.38 -10.59 3.90
C PHE A 147 11.30 -11.16 2.82
N VAL A 148 12.49 -10.58 2.63
CA VAL A 148 13.43 -10.98 1.58
C VAL A 148 13.91 -12.42 1.79
N LYS A 149 14.23 -12.78 3.04
CA LYS A 149 14.70 -14.12 3.41
C LYS A 149 13.64 -15.19 3.17
N GLU A 150 12.39 -14.94 3.56
CA GLU A 150 11.31 -15.92 3.44
C GLU A 150 10.73 -16.01 2.03
N GLN A 151 10.92 -14.98 1.19
CA GLN A 151 10.63 -15.05 -0.24
C GLN A 151 11.73 -15.78 -1.00
N ASN A 152 13.00 -15.45 -0.73
CA ASN A 152 14.18 -16.05 -1.36
C ASN A 152 14.07 -16.12 -2.91
N LEU A 153 13.71 -14.99 -3.52
CA LEU A 153 13.47 -14.88 -4.95
C LEU A 153 14.71 -14.33 -5.67
N GLY A 154 14.91 -14.76 -6.91
CA GLY A 154 15.81 -14.07 -7.83
C GLY A 154 15.19 -12.76 -8.36
N SER A 155 16.00 -11.94 -9.03
CA SER A 155 15.61 -10.57 -9.44
C SER A 155 14.32 -10.49 -10.26
N GLY A 156 14.11 -11.40 -11.23
CA GLY A 156 12.89 -11.42 -12.06
C GLY A 156 11.63 -11.72 -11.24
N PRO A 157 11.52 -12.90 -10.59
CA PRO A 157 10.40 -13.21 -9.72
C PRO A 157 10.19 -12.21 -8.59
N GLU A 158 11.26 -11.61 -8.05
CA GLU A 158 11.16 -10.54 -7.05
C GLU A 158 10.49 -9.30 -7.63
N ALA A 159 10.88 -8.84 -8.81
CA ALA A 159 10.24 -7.71 -9.50
C ALA A 159 8.74 -7.94 -9.69
N MET A 160 8.38 -9.13 -10.18
CA MET A 160 6.98 -9.50 -10.44
C MET A 160 6.19 -9.64 -9.14
N THR A 161 6.81 -10.16 -8.08
CA THR A 161 6.18 -10.25 -6.76
C THR A 161 5.93 -8.89 -6.16
N LEU A 162 6.91 -7.97 -6.21
CA LEU A 162 6.74 -6.59 -5.77
C LEU A 162 5.62 -5.91 -6.57
N GLN A 163 5.62 -6.02 -7.89
CA GLN A 163 4.58 -5.41 -8.72
C GLN A 163 3.20 -6.02 -8.45
N ALA A 164 3.08 -7.32 -8.20
CA ALA A 164 1.83 -7.98 -7.82
C ALA A 164 1.26 -7.40 -6.51
N ILE A 165 2.11 -7.21 -5.50
CA ILE A 165 1.73 -6.58 -4.23
C ILE A 165 1.30 -5.13 -4.46
N VAL A 166 2.08 -4.38 -5.23
CA VAL A 166 1.84 -2.96 -5.54
C VAL A 166 0.50 -2.80 -6.28
N ASN A 167 0.25 -3.59 -7.31
CA ASN A 167 -1.00 -3.56 -8.07
C ASN A 167 -2.20 -3.94 -7.22
N THR A 168 -2.05 -4.95 -6.36
CA THR A 168 -3.10 -5.38 -5.43
C THR A 168 -3.45 -4.26 -4.47
N LEU A 169 -2.46 -3.66 -3.81
CA LEU A 169 -2.73 -2.58 -2.86
C LEU A 169 -3.27 -1.34 -3.57
N GLY A 170 -2.64 -0.93 -4.67
CA GLY A 170 -3.07 0.22 -5.45
C GLY A 170 -4.52 0.12 -5.93
N TYR A 171 -4.90 -1.04 -6.48
CA TYR A 171 -6.27 -1.26 -6.97
C TYR A 171 -7.29 -1.18 -5.82
N ASN A 172 -7.03 -1.87 -4.72
CA ASN A 172 -8.02 -2.03 -3.65
C ASN A 172 -8.14 -0.81 -2.74
N PHE A 173 -7.13 0.05 -2.71
CA PHE A 173 -7.13 1.33 -1.99
C PHE A 173 -7.36 2.54 -2.89
N ASN A 174 -7.51 2.33 -4.20
CA ASN A 174 -7.69 3.37 -5.21
C ASN A 174 -6.57 4.42 -5.16
N VAL A 175 -5.32 3.94 -5.21
CA VAL A 175 -4.10 4.77 -5.24
C VAL A 175 -3.14 4.29 -6.31
N ASN A 176 -2.34 5.18 -6.91
CA ASN A 176 -1.36 4.80 -7.95
C ASN A 176 0.07 4.59 -7.43
N LYS A 177 0.33 4.81 -6.14
CA LYS A 177 1.67 4.64 -5.55
C LYS A 177 1.62 3.76 -4.30
N VAL A 178 2.65 2.93 -4.15
CA VAL A 178 2.82 2.07 -2.98
C VAL A 178 4.25 2.20 -2.45
N LYS A 179 4.40 2.55 -1.18
CA LYS A 179 5.70 2.53 -0.49
C LYS A 179 5.80 1.30 0.38
N ILE A 180 6.83 0.50 0.15
CA ILE A 180 7.10 -0.73 0.90
C ILE A 180 8.32 -0.52 1.80
N THR A 181 8.18 -0.86 3.08
CA THR A 181 9.27 -0.91 4.05
C THR A 181 9.35 -2.28 4.71
N LEU A 182 10.55 -2.62 5.20
CA LEU A 182 10.83 -3.85 5.93
C LEU A 182 11.36 -3.50 7.32
N GLY A 183 10.59 -3.81 8.35
CA GLY A 183 10.99 -3.51 9.72
C GLY A 183 11.16 -2.02 10.01
N GLY A 184 10.50 -1.14 9.25
CA GLY A 184 10.62 0.32 9.34
C GLY A 184 11.73 0.93 8.49
N LYS A 185 12.49 0.12 7.75
CA LYS A 185 13.54 0.57 6.83
C LYS A 185 13.04 0.50 5.38
N PRO A 186 13.55 1.35 4.46
CA PRO A 186 13.22 1.22 3.04
C PRO A 186 13.45 -0.20 2.53
N TYR A 187 12.63 -0.66 1.59
CA TYR A 187 12.80 -1.98 1.00
C TYR A 187 14.19 -2.10 0.39
N ASN A 188 14.92 -3.13 0.82
CA ASN A 188 16.25 -3.41 0.34
C ASN A 188 16.44 -4.93 0.29
N SER A 189 16.89 -5.40 -0.87
CA SER A 189 17.26 -6.78 -1.15
C SER A 189 18.59 -6.81 -1.92
N GLY A 190 19.02 -8.00 -2.33
CA GLY A 190 20.17 -8.15 -3.22
C GLY A 190 19.94 -7.67 -4.67
N HIS A 191 18.70 -7.31 -5.03
CA HIS A 191 18.34 -6.94 -6.41
C HIS A 191 17.67 -5.57 -6.51
N PHE A 192 16.93 -5.15 -5.47
CA PHE A 192 16.25 -3.85 -5.43
C PHE A 192 16.61 -3.10 -4.15
N SER A 193 16.85 -1.80 -4.28
CA SER A 193 17.06 -0.91 -3.14
C SER A 193 16.28 0.37 -3.39
N TYR A 194 15.39 0.69 -2.47
CA TYR A 194 14.61 1.92 -2.50
C TYR A 194 15.09 2.89 -1.44
N ASN A 195 15.02 4.18 -1.73
CA ASN A 195 15.32 5.24 -0.78
C ASN A 195 14.10 5.56 0.12
N GLU A 196 14.31 6.35 1.16
CA GLU A 196 13.25 6.69 2.12
C GLU A 196 12.02 7.36 1.50
N ASN A 197 12.16 8.11 0.41
CA ASN A 197 11.04 8.81 -0.23
C ASN A 197 10.56 8.14 -1.51
N GLU A 198 11.11 6.98 -1.86
CA GLU A 198 10.72 6.25 -3.05
C GLU A 198 9.48 5.39 -2.80
N TYR A 199 8.71 5.23 -3.86
CA TYR A 199 7.53 4.40 -3.96
C TYR A 199 7.60 3.64 -5.28
N ILE A 200 6.86 2.54 -5.34
CA ILE A 200 6.69 1.75 -6.56
C ILE A 200 5.35 2.18 -7.18
N PRO A 201 5.33 2.62 -8.45
CA PRO A 201 4.10 2.95 -9.14
C PRO A 201 3.30 1.68 -9.45
N VAL A 202 1.99 1.83 -9.39
CA VAL A 202 1.05 0.84 -9.93
C VAL A 202 1.22 0.73 -11.44
N ASN A 203 1.19 -0.49 -11.95
CA ASN A 203 1.32 -0.76 -13.38
C ASN A 203 0.48 -1.97 -13.78
N TYR A 204 -0.67 -1.72 -14.39
CA TYR A 204 -1.58 -2.77 -14.86
C TYR A 204 -1.31 -3.23 -16.29
N ASN A 205 -0.27 -2.72 -16.94
CA ASN A 205 0.05 -3.11 -18.31
C ASN A 205 0.34 -4.61 -18.39
N ASP A 206 -0.17 -5.23 -19.45
CA ASP A 206 0.00 -6.66 -19.74
C ASP A 206 -0.51 -7.63 -18.64
N CYS A 207 -1.22 -7.11 -17.63
CA CYS A 207 -1.91 -7.94 -16.65
C CYS A 207 -3.12 -8.61 -17.30
N VAL A 208 -3.30 -9.90 -17.05
CA VAL A 208 -4.41 -10.67 -17.62
C VAL A 208 -5.27 -11.27 -16.52
N GLU A 209 -6.57 -11.42 -16.78
CA GLU A 209 -7.44 -12.14 -15.87
C GLU A 209 -7.04 -13.62 -15.83
N PHE A 210 -6.95 -14.19 -14.63
CA PHE A 210 -6.72 -15.61 -14.43
C PHE A 210 -7.96 -16.40 -14.85
N LYS A 211 -7.78 -17.39 -15.74
CA LYS A 211 -8.85 -18.20 -16.32
C LYS A 211 -8.83 -19.65 -15.82
#